data_AF-A0A180EZQ7-F1
#
_entry.id   AF-A0A180EZQ7-F1
#
_cell.length_a   1.000
_cell.length_b   1.000
_cell.length_c   1.000
_cell.angle_alpha   90.00
_cell.angle_beta   90.00
_cell.angle_gamma   90.00
#
_symmetry.space_group_name_H-M   'P 1'
#
loop_
_entity.id
_entity.type
_entity.pdbx_description
1 polymer ?
#
loop_
_entity_poly.entity_id
_entity_poly.type
_entity_poly.pdbx_seq_one_letter_code
_entity_poly.pdbx_strand_id
1 'polypeptide(L)'
;MCFAAVGFLVADFSLRAQTGEALYRSDYRIAPEQERQLSIEIDNLNFFRNNEYAGRMIKGYTLPGFWAQTKAVYHPLRTVRLEAGFHAFVYHGAYKYPATAYQDIARWKGNQYQTGIRLLPWFRTQAMLSEQVTVVLGNIYGAANHRLPELLYNPELNLTADPETGLQLLLDTHSLDADVWVNWQSFIFQTDTHQEAFTFGLSSRVKFNRPEARFHLYAPFQALIQHRGGEIDTITVRSVQTLTNAAVGIGLQWNVNRGIFHRLNVETGIASYIQQAGDLLPLDKGQGWYAFATADLYDFRLKASHFRNSDFITLYGLPFYGALSYQEENATYRNPALITFGLEYFRSLGKGYALGVDANLYYTQPSVMHNPATGTRSEKAAVSLSTSLVLRINPAFLLKRMNVK
;
A
#
# COMPACT_ATOMS: atom_id res chain seq x y z
N MET A 1 -33.13 4.25 57.55
CA MET A 1 -33.09 3.45 56.31
C MET A 1 -32.39 4.31 55.26
N CYS A 2 -31.19 3.89 54.85
CA CYS A 2 -30.34 4.63 53.93
C CYS A 2 -30.86 4.53 52.48
N PHE A 3 -30.97 5.67 51.81
CA PHE A 3 -31.11 5.75 50.35
C PHE A 3 -29.71 5.65 49.73
N ALA A 4 -29.48 4.61 48.92
CA ALA A 4 -28.30 4.51 48.07
C ALA A 4 -28.69 4.92 46.64
N ALA A 5 -28.20 6.09 46.23
CA ALA A 5 -28.24 6.53 44.84
C ALA A 5 -27.11 5.84 44.07
N VAL A 6 -27.46 4.99 43.10
CA VAL A 6 -26.50 4.45 42.13
C VAL A 6 -26.49 5.41 40.94
N GLY A 7 -25.46 6.25 40.89
CA GLY A 7 -25.16 7.07 39.72
C GLY A 7 -24.64 6.20 38.59
N PHE A 8 -25.34 6.19 37.46
CA PHE A 8 -24.79 5.72 36.19
C PHE A 8 -23.77 6.76 35.70
N LEU A 9 -22.49 6.42 35.79
CA LEU A 9 -21.42 7.08 35.04
C LEU A 9 -21.65 6.78 33.56
N VAL A 10 -22.31 7.69 32.85
CA VAL A 10 -22.26 7.74 31.39
C VAL A 10 -20.86 8.23 31.05
N ALA A 11 -19.96 7.29 30.75
CA ALA A 11 -18.68 7.63 30.15
C ALA A 11 -18.95 8.16 28.75
N ASP A 12 -18.69 9.44 28.53
CA ASP A 12 -18.65 10.09 27.21
C ASP A 12 -17.52 9.47 26.37
N PHE A 13 -17.81 8.34 25.73
CA PHE A 13 -17.01 7.85 24.62
C PHE A 13 -17.23 8.79 23.44
N SER A 14 -16.36 9.78 23.33
CA SER A 14 -16.19 10.58 22.11
C SER A 14 -15.74 9.64 20.98
N LEU A 15 -16.73 9.06 20.29
CA LEU A 15 -16.57 8.18 19.14
C LEU A 15 -16.07 9.00 17.95
N ARG A 16 -14.75 9.13 17.83
CA ARG A 16 -14.13 9.41 16.54
C ARG A 16 -14.18 8.12 15.74
N ALA A 17 -14.86 8.14 14.59
CA ALA A 17 -14.80 7.06 13.63
C ALA A 17 -13.34 6.76 13.30
N GLN A 18 -12.90 5.53 13.58
CA GLN A 18 -11.52 5.10 13.35
C GLN A 18 -11.54 4.26 12.07
N THR A 19 -10.92 4.78 11.02
CA THR A 19 -10.93 4.12 9.71
C THR A 19 -9.80 3.09 9.63
N GLY A 20 -9.95 2.10 8.72
CA GLY A 20 -8.92 1.09 8.45
C GLY A 20 -7.55 1.65 8.02
N GLU A 21 -7.49 2.93 7.63
CA GLU A 21 -6.23 3.64 7.35
C GLU A 21 -5.28 3.66 8.57
N ALA A 22 -5.82 3.65 9.79
CA ALA A 22 -5.03 3.58 11.02
C ALA A 22 -4.34 2.23 11.24
N LEU A 23 -4.78 1.17 10.54
CA LEU A 23 -4.21 -0.17 10.70
C LEU A 23 -2.86 -0.32 10.00
N TYR A 24 -2.71 0.32 8.83
CA TYR A 24 -1.54 0.12 7.96
C TYR A 24 -0.66 1.35 7.82
N ARG A 25 -1.16 2.57 8.09
CA ARG A 25 -0.37 3.79 7.94
C ARG A 25 0.37 4.15 9.22
N SER A 26 1.61 4.60 9.05
CA SER A 26 2.39 5.22 10.11
C SER A 26 2.25 6.74 10.08
N ASP A 27 2.19 7.39 11.24
CA ASP A 27 2.24 8.85 11.30
C ASP A 27 3.68 9.33 11.04
N TYR A 28 3.81 10.25 10.10
CA TYR A 28 5.06 10.91 9.76
C TYR A 28 5.18 12.28 10.42
N ARG A 29 4.20 12.79 11.17
CA ARG A 29 4.32 14.09 11.82
C ARG A 29 5.35 14.03 12.94
N ILE A 30 6.30 14.96 12.92
CA ILE A 30 7.25 15.14 14.02
C ILE A 30 6.55 15.96 15.10
N ALA A 31 6.46 15.40 16.30
CA ALA A 31 5.95 16.07 17.48
C ALA A 31 7.05 16.93 18.12
N PRO A 32 7.01 18.28 18.04
CA PRO A 32 8.09 19.14 18.54
C PRO A 32 8.35 18.98 20.05
N GLU A 33 7.36 18.57 20.81
CA GLU A 33 7.45 18.24 22.24
C GLU A 33 8.28 16.98 22.54
N GLN A 34 8.58 16.19 21.50
CA GLN A 34 9.43 15.02 21.59
C GLN A 34 10.92 15.33 21.49
N GLU A 35 11.31 16.60 21.34
CA GLU A 35 12.73 17.00 21.33
C GLU A 35 13.50 16.34 22.50
N ARG A 36 14.65 15.76 22.16
CA ARG A 36 15.58 15.06 23.05
C ARG A 36 15.00 13.81 23.71
N GLN A 37 13.88 13.28 23.23
CA GLN A 37 13.34 12.01 23.68
C GLN A 37 13.94 10.86 22.89
N LEU A 38 14.42 9.83 23.60
CA LEU A 38 14.76 8.52 23.09
C LEU A 38 13.69 7.52 23.53
N SER A 39 13.08 6.83 22.59
CA SER A 39 12.09 5.76 22.81
C SER A 39 12.49 4.47 22.11
N ILE A 40 11.87 3.38 22.54
CA ILE A 40 11.81 2.12 21.77
C ILE A 40 10.38 1.98 21.27
N GLU A 41 10.25 1.79 19.97
CA GLU A 41 9.00 1.48 19.30
C GLU A 41 9.08 0.03 18.79
N ILE A 42 8.01 -0.71 19.02
CA ILE A 42 7.81 -2.02 18.40
C ILE A 42 6.61 -1.85 17.50
N ASP A 43 6.76 -2.16 16.22
CA ASP A 43 5.67 -2.11 15.26
C ASP A 43 5.47 -3.48 14.61
N ASN A 44 4.27 -4.04 14.70
CA ASN A 44 4.01 -5.42 14.31
C ASN A 44 2.62 -5.57 13.71
N LEU A 45 2.56 -6.38 12.65
CA LEU A 45 1.32 -6.90 12.08
C LEU A 45 1.36 -8.41 12.12
N ASN A 46 0.39 -9.01 12.82
CA ASN A 46 0.06 -10.42 12.66
C ASN A 46 -1.10 -10.49 11.69
N PHE A 47 -1.02 -11.37 10.70
CA PHE A 47 -2.04 -11.45 9.68
C PHE A 47 -2.34 -12.90 9.28
N PHE A 48 -3.61 -13.12 8.94
CA PHE A 48 -4.07 -14.31 8.28
C PHE A 48 -4.94 -13.87 7.10
N ARG A 49 -4.43 -14.04 5.89
CA ARG A 49 -5.14 -13.69 4.66
C ARG A 49 -5.44 -14.92 3.84
N ASN A 50 -6.69 -15.13 3.48
CA ASN A 50 -7.14 -16.22 2.62
C ASN A 50 -7.72 -15.66 1.33
N ASN A 51 -7.10 -16.01 0.20
CA ASN A 51 -7.50 -15.61 -1.13
C ASN A 51 -8.04 -16.81 -1.89
N GLU A 52 -9.36 -16.87 -2.05
CA GLU A 52 -10.07 -17.90 -2.81
C GLU A 52 -10.45 -17.32 -4.17
N TYR A 53 -9.55 -17.50 -5.13
CA TYR A 53 -9.71 -16.93 -6.46
C TYR A 53 -10.21 -17.97 -7.46
N ALA A 54 -11.30 -17.62 -8.15
CA ALA A 54 -11.84 -18.36 -9.27
C ALA A 54 -11.33 -17.80 -10.61
N GLY A 55 -11.39 -18.63 -11.65
CA GLY A 55 -10.96 -18.28 -13.00
C GLY A 55 -9.46 -18.52 -13.26
N ARG A 56 -8.98 -17.97 -14.39
CA ARG A 56 -7.62 -18.20 -14.93
C ARG A 56 -6.69 -17.00 -14.82
N MET A 57 -7.11 -15.93 -14.14
CA MET A 57 -6.29 -14.73 -14.00
C MET A 57 -5.18 -14.94 -12.98
N ILE A 58 -5.52 -15.47 -11.80
CA ILE A 58 -4.57 -15.72 -10.70
C ILE A 58 -5.08 -16.88 -9.84
N LYS A 59 -4.17 -17.72 -9.32
CA LYS A 59 -4.53 -18.83 -8.41
C LYS A 59 -4.79 -18.29 -7.00
N GLY A 60 -5.69 -18.94 -6.27
CA GLY A 60 -5.89 -18.69 -4.85
C GLY A 60 -4.73 -19.19 -3.99
N TYR A 61 -4.59 -18.63 -2.79
CA TYR A 61 -3.54 -18.95 -1.81
C TYR A 61 -3.89 -18.39 -0.42
N THR A 62 -3.19 -18.86 0.61
CA THR A 62 -3.38 -18.40 1.99
C THR A 62 -2.04 -17.94 2.55
N LEU A 63 -2.03 -16.79 3.23
CA LEU A 63 -0.88 -16.13 3.82
C LEU A 63 -1.05 -15.96 5.33
N PRO A 64 -0.68 -16.97 6.14
CA PRO A 64 -0.52 -16.81 7.57
C PRO A 64 0.89 -16.28 7.87
N GLY A 65 1.02 -15.23 8.67
CA GLY A 65 2.34 -14.73 9.03
C GLY A 65 2.32 -13.49 9.91
N PHE A 66 3.52 -12.95 10.10
CA PHE A 66 3.70 -11.66 10.75
C PHE A 66 4.97 -10.98 10.25
N TRP A 67 4.98 -9.66 10.37
CA TRP A 67 6.24 -8.91 10.45
C TRP A 67 6.30 -8.10 11.74
N ALA A 68 7.52 -7.85 12.22
CA ALA A 68 7.79 -7.02 13.38
C ALA A 68 8.99 -6.10 13.11
N GLN A 69 8.89 -4.85 13.51
CA GLN A 69 9.92 -3.83 13.41
C GLN A 69 10.21 -3.34 14.83
N THR A 70 11.44 -3.56 15.30
CA THR A 70 11.87 -3.04 16.61
C THR A 70 12.90 -1.97 16.35
N LYS A 71 12.65 -0.75 16.86
CA LYS A 71 13.49 0.41 16.57
C LYS A 71 13.64 1.34 17.77
N ALA A 72 14.84 1.86 17.93
CA ALA A 72 15.10 3.05 18.73
C ALA A 72 14.71 4.29 17.92
N VAL A 73 13.95 5.19 18.53
CA VAL A 73 13.51 6.45 17.92
C VAL A 73 14.05 7.60 18.76
N TYR A 74 14.81 8.49 18.12
CA TYR A 74 15.41 9.64 18.77
C TYR A 74 15.03 10.92 18.03
N HIS A 75 14.63 11.93 18.79
CA HIS A 75 14.33 13.26 18.26
C HIS A 75 15.43 14.25 18.68
N PRO A 76 16.58 14.32 17.99
CA PRO A 76 17.65 15.23 18.38
C PRO A 76 17.24 16.70 18.37
N LEU A 77 16.33 17.07 17.46
CA LEU A 77 15.81 18.43 17.26
C LEU A 77 14.29 18.38 17.11
N ARG A 78 13.61 19.52 17.27
CA ARG A 78 12.15 19.66 17.08
C ARG A 78 11.67 19.33 15.66
N THR A 79 12.60 19.30 14.71
CA THR A 79 12.36 19.09 13.28
C THR A 79 13.04 17.84 12.73
N VAL A 80 13.70 17.02 13.58
CA VAL A 80 14.44 15.84 13.13
C VAL A 80 14.06 14.62 13.94
N ARG A 81 13.74 13.52 13.25
CA ARG A 81 13.48 12.19 13.83
C ARG A 81 14.44 11.19 13.21
N LEU A 82 15.13 10.44 14.07
CA LEU A 82 16.04 9.37 13.70
C LEU A 82 15.47 8.04 14.19
N GLU A 83 15.48 7.02 13.36
CA GLU A 83 15.09 5.65 13.72
C GLU A 83 16.21 4.68 13.36
N ALA A 84 16.51 3.74 14.24
CA ALA A 84 17.49 2.68 14.02
C ALA A 84 17.01 1.36 14.63
N GLY A 85 17.08 0.26 13.89
CA GLY A 85 16.54 -1.02 14.33
C GLY A 85 16.58 -2.10 13.26
N PHE A 86 15.61 -3.01 13.31
CA PHE A 86 15.49 -4.12 12.37
C PHE A 86 14.02 -4.41 12.04
N HIS A 87 13.78 -4.88 10.82
CA HIS A 87 12.51 -5.46 10.36
C HIS A 87 12.67 -6.98 10.21
N ALA A 88 11.80 -7.74 10.83
CA ALA A 88 11.73 -9.19 10.74
C ALA A 88 10.40 -9.62 10.11
N PHE A 89 10.43 -10.63 9.25
CA PHE A 89 9.25 -11.16 8.56
C PHE A 89 9.27 -12.68 8.47
N VAL A 90 8.11 -13.30 8.68
CA VAL A 90 7.90 -14.75 8.71
C VAL A 90 6.49 -15.07 8.17
N TYR A 91 6.39 -16.09 7.30
CA TYR A 91 5.11 -16.80 7.13
C TYR A 91 5.12 -18.12 7.89
N HIS A 92 3.98 -18.49 8.47
CA HIS A 92 3.87 -19.76 9.18
C HIS A 92 3.90 -20.94 8.21
N GLY A 93 4.69 -21.96 8.53
CA GLY A 93 4.76 -23.21 7.75
C GLY A 93 5.61 -23.13 6.47
N ALA A 94 6.26 -22.00 6.20
CA ALA A 94 7.15 -21.83 5.06
C ALA A 94 8.63 -21.76 5.49
N TYR A 95 9.50 -22.35 4.66
CA TYR A 95 10.95 -22.39 4.90
C TYR A 95 11.74 -21.68 3.81
N LYS A 96 11.07 -21.11 2.80
CA LYS A 96 11.66 -20.38 1.68
C LYS A 96 10.69 -19.28 1.23
N TYR A 97 11.19 -18.07 1.02
CA TYR A 97 10.38 -16.90 0.66
C TYR A 97 10.89 -16.21 -0.59
N PRO A 98 10.01 -15.66 -1.45
CA PRO A 98 10.44 -14.69 -2.45
C PRO A 98 10.97 -13.45 -1.74
N ALA A 99 12.10 -12.92 -2.19
CA ALA A 99 12.81 -11.85 -1.51
C ALA A 99 12.27 -10.43 -1.78
N THR A 100 11.03 -10.26 -2.23
CA THR A 100 10.48 -8.93 -2.56
C THR A 100 9.01 -8.79 -2.20
N ALA A 101 8.15 -9.55 -2.88
CA ALA A 101 6.71 -9.65 -2.62
C ALA A 101 6.23 -11.05 -3.02
N TYR A 102 5.09 -11.49 -2.49
CA TYR A 102 4.51 -12.80 -2.86
C TYR A 102 4.19 -12.88 -4.37
N GLN A 103 3.88 -11.74 -5.01
CA GLN A 103 3.67 -11.61 -6.45
C GLN A 103 4.56 -10.49 -7.00
N ASP A 104 5.63 -10.86 -7.71
CA ASP A 104 6.43 -9.94 -8.54
C ASP A 104 6.04 -10.18 -10.01
N ILE A 105 5.72 -9.11 -10.73
CA ILE A 105 4.98 -9.16 -12.01
C ILE A 105 5.87 -9.53 -13.22
N ALA A 106 7.20 -9.56 -13.07
CA ALA A 106 8.11 -9.45 -14.21
C ALA A 106 9.10 -10.62 -14.44
N ARG A 107 8.93 -11.77 -13.77
CA ARG A 107 9.80 -12.98 -13.82
C ARG A 107 11.12 -12.92 -13.04
N TRP A 108 11.41 -14.13 -12.52
CA TRP A 108 12.51 -14.73 -11.74
C TRP A 108 13.68 -13.86 -11.22
N LYS A 109 13.88 -13.86 -9.88
CA LYS A 109 15.09 -13.38 -9.19
C LYS A 109 15.86 -14.53 -8.50
N GLY A 110 16.60 -15.33 -9.26
CA GLY A 110 17.79 -16.03 -8.74
C GLY A 110 17.62 -16.98 -7.54
N ASN A 111 18.74 -17.23 -6.85
CA ASN A 111 18.86 -18.01 -5.60
C ASN A 111 18.28 -17.29 -4.35
N GLN A 112 17.35 -16.34 -4.50
CA GLN A 112 16.92 -15.44 -3.43
C GLN A 112 15.82 -16.02 -2.54
N TYR A 113 15.97 -17.27 -2.10
CA TYR A 113 15.15 -17.82 -1.03
C TYR A 113 15.88 -17.64 0.29
N GLN A 114 15.33 -16.82 1.19
CA GLN A 114 15.80 -16.79 2.57
C GLN A 114 15.09 -17.90 3.34
N THR A 115 15.87 -18.71 4.06
CA THR A 115 15.35 -19.75 4.94
C THR A 115 15.15 -19.20 6.34
N GLY A 116 14.00 -19.49 6.96
CA GLY A 116 13.71 -19.11 8.35
C GLY A 116 13.09 -17.71 8.48
N ILE A 117 13.86 -16.74 8.97
CA ILE A 117 13.37 -15.37 9.23
C ILE A 117 14.01 -14.42 8.22
N ARG A 118 13.20 -13.59 7.55
CA ARG A 118 13.70 -12.49 6.73
C ARG A 118 13.98 -11.29 7.63
N LEU A 119 15.26 -10.97 7.82
CA LEU A 119 15.72 -9.89 8.70
C LEU A 119 16.42 -8.81 7.87
N LEU A 120 15.92 -7.58 7.94
CA LEU A 120 16.43 -6.42 7.22
C LEU A 120 16.79 -5.31 8.21
N PRO A 121 17.87 -4.54 7.97
CA PRO A 121 18.18 -3.37 8.77
C PRO A 121 17.10 -2.30 8.62
N TRP A 122 16.85 -1.53 9.68
CA TRP A 122 15.96 -0.39 9.66
C TRP A 122 16.71 0.88 10.07
N PHE A 123 16.80 1.84 9.16
CA PHE A 123 17.37 3.16 9.42
C PHE A 123 16.52 4.21 8.72
N ARG A 124 16.03 5.19 9.47
CA ARG A 124 15.30 6.32 8.91
C ARG A 124 15.84 7.61 9.47
N THR A 125 16.14 8.55 8.58
CA THR A 125 16.36 9.95 8.94
C THR A 125 15.24 10.75 8.32
N GLN A 126 14.48 11.45 9.17
CA GLN A 126 13.43 12.35 8.75
C GLN A 126 13.75 13.76 9.21
N ALA A 127 13.67 14.72 8.30
CA ALA A 127 13.88 16.13 8.56
C ALA A 127 12.71 16.97 8.01
N MET A 128 12.08 17.74 8.88
CA MET A 128 11.09 18.75 8.53
C MET A 128 11.81 20.05 8.17
N LEU A 129 11.84 20.38 6.87
CA LEU A 129 12.52 21.57 6.34
C LEU A 129 11.67 22.84 6.55
N SER A 130 10.35 22.68 6.55
CA SER A 130 9.36 23.69 6.93
C SER A 130 8.09 22.98 7.44
N GLU A 131 7.10 23.71 7.93
CA GLU A 131 5.80 23.13 8.33
C GLU A 131 5.09 22.36 7.21
N GLN A 132 5.50 22.57 5.96
CA GLN A 132 4.86 22.01 4.76
C GLN A 132 5.74 20.99 4.04
N VAL A 133 7.04 20.92 4.33
CA VAL A 133 8.01 20.15 3.57
C VAL A 133 8.81 19.24 4.47
N THR A 134 8.74 17.94 4.22
CA THR A 134 9.49 16.91 4.95
C THR A 134 10.30 16.05 3.99
N VAL A 135 11.55 15.78 4.32
CA VAL A 135 12.44 14.85 3.61
C VAL A 135 12.71 13.64 4.48
N VAL A 136 12.72 12.46 3.86
CA VAL A 136 13.01 11.18 4.50
C VAL A 136 14.09 10.44 3.69
N LEU A 137 15.08 9.90 4.40
CA LEU A 137 16.18 9.11 3.85
C LEU A 137 16.30 7.78 4.58
N GLY A 138 16.72 6.73 3.88
CA GLY A 138 16.78 5.37 4.39
C GLY A 138 15.44 4.66 4.18
N ASN A 139 14.90 3.99 5.18
CA ASN A 139 13.57 3.40 5.10
C ASN A 139 12.51 4.50 5.01
N ILE A 140 11.79 4.58 3.91
CA ILE A 140 10.77 5.61 3.65
C ILE A 140 9.41 5.19 4.21
N TYR A 141 8.43 6.10 4.24
CA TYR A 141 7.05 5.77 4.58
C TYR A 141 6.37 5.12 3.37
N GLY A 142 6.56 3.80 3.23
CA GLY A 142 6.07 2.98 2.12
C GLY A 142 4.62 2.48 2.22
N ALA A 143 4.22 1.64 1.26
CA ALA A 143 2.94 0.94 1.26
C ALA A 143 1.71 1.86 1.40
N ALA A 144 0.79 1.59 2.34
CA ALA A 144 -0.45 2.37 2.50
C ALA A 144 -0.21 3.87 2.78
N ASN A 145 0.98 4.27 3.22
CA ASN A 145 1.34 5.68 3.41
C ASN A 145 1.33 6.48 2.10
N HIS A 146 1.62 5.85 0.95
CA HIS A 146 1.58 6.48 -0.37
C HIS A 146 0.17 6.81 -0.87
N ARG A 147 -0.88 6.26 -0.25
CA ARG A 147 -2.31 6.51 -0.61
C ARG A 147 -2.65 6.18 -2.06
N LEU A 148 -1.98 5.19 -2.64
CA LEU A 148 -2.25 4.69 -3.98
C LEU A 148 -3.55 3.85 -4.00
N PRO A 149 -4.35 3.92 -5.08
CA PRO A 149 -5.55 3.11 -5.25
C PRO A 149 -5.16 1.65 -5.53
N GLU A 150 -6.09 0.72 -5.27
CA GLU A 150 -5.85 -0.72 -5.42
C GLU A 150 -5.43 -1.14 -6.84
N LEU A 151 -5.84 -0.37 -7.87
CA LEU A 151 -5.44 -0.61 -9.26
C LEU A 151 -3.96 -0.31 -9.50
N LEU A 152 -3.33 0.53 -8.67
CA LEU A 152 -1.90 0.88 -8.74
C LEU A 152 -1.07 0.15 -7.69
N TYR A 153 -1.64 -0.13 -6.52
CA TYR A 153 -0.91 -0.74 -5.40
C TYR A 153 -1.81 -1.67 -4.58
N ASN A 154 -1.46 -2.95 -4.52
CA ASN A 154 -2.23 -3.99 -3.87
C ASN A 154 -2.12 -3.82 -2.34
N PRO A 155 -3.24 -3.70 -1.60
CA PRO A 155 -3.21 -3.61 -0.13
C PRO A 155 -2.49 -4.79 0.55
N GLU A 156 -2.44 -5.97 -0.07
CA GLU A 156 -1.67 -7.13 0.43
C GLU A 156 -0.18 -6.82 0.64
N LEU A 157 0.38 -5.87 -0.11
CA LEU A 157 1.79 -5.46 0.03
C LEU A 157 2.10 -4.87 1.41
N ASN A 158 1.11 -4.35 2.16
CA ASN A 158 1.30 -3.97 3.57
C ASN A 158 1.65 -5.16 4.48
N LEU A 159 1.31 -6.37 4.04
CA LEU A 159 1.54 -7.62 4.78
C LEU A 159 2.78 -8.35 4.27
N THR A 160 3.06 -8.26 2.98
CA THR A 160 3.98 -9.18 2.30
C THR A 160 5.24 -8.55 1.74
N ALA A 161 5.25 -7.23 1.55
CA ALA A 161 6.38 -6.54 0.92
C ALA A 161 7.43 -6.15 1.96
N ASP A 162 8.68 -6.10 1.51
CA ASP A 162 9.75 -5.49 2.29
C ASP A 162 9.56 -4.00 2.51
N PRO A 163 10.13 -3.45 3.59
CA PRO A 163 10.27 -2.01 3.76
C PRO A 163 10.91 -1.33 2.55
N GLU A 164 10.24 -0.31 2.04
CA GLU A 164 10.76 0.54 0.98
C GLU A 164 11.94 1.37 1.49
N THR A 165 13.00 1.50 0.70
CA THR A 165 14.26 2.15 1.11
C THR A 165 14.75 3.09 0.02
N GLY A 166 15.05 4.34 0.36
CA GLY A 166 15.58 5.33 -0.58
C GLY A 166 15.37 6.77 -0.09
N LEU A 167 14.70 7.56 -0.92
CA LEU A 167 14.44 8.99 -0.72
C LEU A 167 12.94 9.25 -0.81
N GLN A 168 12.39 10.08 0.07
CA GLN A 168 11.01 10.54 -0.01
C GLN A 168 10.89 12.02 0.36
N LEU A 169 10.04 12.73 -0.38
CA LEU A 169 9.66 14.12 -0.18
C LEU A 169 8.15 14.19 0.04
N LEU A 170 7.74 14.71 1.18
CA LEU A 170 6.35 14.91 1.56
C LEU A 170 6.05 16.41 1.56
N LEU A 171 4.98 16.79 0.84
CA LEU A 171 4.45 18.15 0.78
C LEU A 171 3.03 18.16 1.33
N ASP A 172 2.78 18.99 2.34
CA ASP A 172 1.46 19.19 2.95
C ASP A 172 1.19 20.70 3.00
N THR A 173 0.38 21.18 2.05
CA THR A 173 0.00 22.59 1.94
C THR A 173 -1.52 22.70 1.97
N HIS A 174 -2.07 23.91 2.08
CA HIS A 174 -3.53 24.09 2.09
C HIS A 174 -4.23 23.58 0.80
N SER A 175 -3.57 23.63 -0.36
CA SER A 175 -4.13 23.31 -1.68
C SER A 175 -3.57 22.04 -2.32
N LEU A 176 -2.50 21.46 -1.77
CA LEU A 176 -1.81 20.30 -2.32
C LEU A 176 -1.30 19.40 -1.20
N ASP A 177 -1.61 18.11 -1.29
CA ASP A 177 -0.86 17.04 -0.64
C ASP A 177 -0.05 16.32 -1.70
N ALA A 178 1.24 16.08 -1.47
CA ALA A 178 2.06 15.27 -2.37
C ALA A 178 3.05 14.39 -1.61
N ASP A 179 3.26 13.20 -2.14
CA ASP A 179 4.26 12.23 -1.73
C ASP A 179 5.05 11.83 -2.97
N VAL A 180 6.36 12.12 -2.98
CA VAL A 180 7.28 11.80 -4.07
C VAL A 180 8.37 10.92 -3.50
N TRP A 181 8.65 9.78 -4.12
CA TRP A 181 9.65 8.87 -3.59
C TRP A 181 10.42 8.11 -4.66
N VAL A 182 11.58 7.62 -4.25
CA VAL A 182 12.34 6.58 -4.92
C VAL A 182 12.53 5.46 -3.94
N ASN A 183 12.00 4.29 -4.28
CA ASN A 183 12.28 3.03 -3.60
C ASN A 183 13.35 2.27 -4.38
N TRP A 184 14.55 2.21 -3.82
CA TRP A 184 15.70 1.53 -4.39
C TRP A 184 15.70 0.06 -3.98
N GLN A 185 15.45 -0.82 -4.95
CA GLN A 185 15.18 -2.24 -4.70
C GLN A 185 16.41 -3.12 -4.95
N SER A 186 17.29 -2.69 -5.85
CA SER A 186 18.52 -3.40 -6.22
C SER A 186 19.56 -2.41 -6.72
N PHE A 187 20.69 -2.34 -6.05
CA PHE A 187 21.88 -1.61 -6.50
C PHE A 187 22.82 -2.57 -7.23
N ILE A 188 23.62 -2.05 -8.16
CA ILE A 188 24.65 -2.82 -8.87
C ILE A 188 26.02 -2.15 -8.77
N PHE A 189 27.06 -2.97 -8.74
CA PHE A 189 28.43 -2.57 -9.01
C PHE A 189 28.82 -2.95 -10.45
N GLN A 190 29.95 -2.43 -10.93
CA GLN A 190 30.48 -2.83 -12.23
C GLN A 190 30.66 -4.35 -12.29
N THR A 191 30.28 -4.98 -13.40
CA THR A 191 30.36 -6.44 -13.63
C THR A 191 29.40 -7.32 -12.83
N ASP A 192 28.45 -6.73 -12.10
CA ASP A 192 27.39 -7.50 -11.46
C ASP A 192 26.53 -8.24 -12.51
N THR A 193 26.03 -9.42 -12.12
CA THR A 193 25.25 -10.31 -12.98
C THR A 193 23.74 -10.18 -12.78
N HIS A 194 23.30 -9.18 -12.02
CA HIS A 194 21.89 -8.84 -11.80
C HIS A 194 21.63 -7.38 -12.19
N GLN A 195 20.37 -7.05 -12.44
CA GLN A 195 19.99 -5.70 -12.86
C GLN A 195 19.82 -4.74 -11.67
N GLU A 196 20.16 -3.48 -11.90
CA GLU A 196 19.68 -2.37 -11.07
C GLU A 196 18.15 -2.35 -11.11
N ALA A 197 17.51 -2.01 -9.99
CA ALA A 197 16.06 -1.87 -9.95
C ALA A 197 15.65 -0.82 -8.93
N PHE A 198 14.80 0.11 -9.37
CA PHE A 198 14.18 1.07 -8.48
C PHE A 198 12.78 1.44 -8.99
N THR A 199 11.97 1.96 -8.09
CA THR A 199 10.65 2.50 -8.42
C THR A 199 10.59 3.95 -8.01
N PHE A 200 10.33 4.83 -8.98
CA PHE A 200 9.92 6.20 -8.71
C PHE A 200 8.41 6.24 -8.52
N GLY A 201 7.94 6.98 -7.53
CA GLY A 201 6.53 7.15 -7.26
C GLY A 201 6.14 8.60 -6.99
N LEU A 202 4.92 8.92 -7.37
CA LEU A 202 4.26 10.18 -7.10
C LEU A 202 2.82 9.89 -6.70
N SER A 203 2.37 10.47 -5.60
CA SER A 203 0.97 10.47 -5.19
C SER A 203 0.60 11.86 -4.71
N SER A 204 -0.23 12.55 -5.50
CA SER A 204 -0.67 13.90 -5.19
C SER A 204 -2.18 14.05 -5.18
N ARG A 205 -2.64 15.05 -4.43
CA ARG A 205 -4.03 15.45 -4.33
C ARG A 205 -4.13 16.96 -4.32
N VAL A 206 -4.67 17.52 -5.40
CA VAL A 206 -5.04 18.93 -5.46
C VAL A 206 -6.38 19.10 -4.75
N LYS A 207 -6.42 20.00 -3.76
CA LYS A 207 -7.57 20.28 -2.91
C LYS A 207 -8.25 21.56 -3.40
N PHE A 208 -9.48 21.47 -3.90
CA PHE A 208 -10.23 22.65 -4.34
C PHE A 208 -10.87 23.41 -3.19
N ASN A 209 -10.99 22.76 -2.03
CA ASN A 209 -11.45 23.34 -0.79
C ASN A 209 -10.93 22.54 0.42
N ARG A 210 -11.25 23.00 1.63
CA ARG A 210 -10.79 22.38 2.88
C ARG A 210 -11.33 20.94 3.03
N PRO A 211 -10.49 19.96 3.40
CA PRO A 211 -10.91 18.56 3.63
C PRO A 211 -12.03 18.39 4.66
N GLU A 212 -12.17 19.34 5.60
CA GLU A 212 -13.18 19.33 6.66
C GLU A 212 -14.53 19.89 6.20
N ALA A 213 -14.61 20.50 5.01
CA ALA A 213 -15.86 21.04 4.48
C ALA A 213 -16.91 19.94 4.31
N ARG A 214 -18.21 20.27 4.41
CA ARG A 214 -19.30 19.30 4.23
C ARG A 214 -19.16 18.53 2.92
N PHE A 215 -18.82 19.22 1.84
CA PHE A 215 -18.45 18.62 0.57
C PHE A 215 -17.02 19.04 0.25
N HIS A 216 -16.10 18.09 0.22
CA HIS A 216 -14.71 18.30 -0.16
C HIS A 216 -14.47 17.77 -1.58
N LEU A 217 -14.04 18.65 -2.48
CA LEU A 217 -13.71 18.33 -3.86
C LEU A 217 -12.20 18.32 -4.02
N TYR A 218 -11.68 17.29 -4.70
CA TYR A 218 -10.26 17.15 -4.97
C TYR A 218 -9.98 16.47 -6.31
N ALA A 219 -8.76 16.58 -6.80
CA ALA A 219 -8.27 15.85 -7.98
C ALA A 219 -6.97 15.11 -7.62
N PRO A 220 -6.95 13.76 -7.66
CA PRO A 220 -5.72 12.99 -7.48
C PRO A 220 -4.94 12.87 -8.80
N PHE A 221 -3.61 12.88 -8.68
CA PHE A 221 -2.69 12.46 -9.74
C PHE A 221 -1.61 11.56 -9.15
N GLN A 222 -1.45 10.37 -9.73
CA GLN A 222 -0.61 9.32 -9.17
C GLN A 222 0.16 8.62 -10.27
N ALA A 223 1.42 8.29 -10.01
CA ALA A 223 2.28 7.59 -10.96
C ALA A 223 3.26 6.67 -10.24
N LEU A 224 3.55 5.54 -10.88
CA LEU A 224 4.57 4.58 -10.50
C LEU A 224 5.39 4.26 -11.75
N ILE A 225 6.70 4.45 -11.66
CA ILE A 225 7.65 4.16 -12.74
C ILE A 225 8.64 3.16 -12.19
N GLN A 226 8.56 1.91 -12.67
CA GLN A 226 9.55 0.89 -12.35
C GLN A 226 10.62 0.88 -13.43
N HIS A 227 11.86 1.05 -13.01
CA HIS A 227 13.03 0.91 -13.85
C HIS A 227 13.79 -0.34 -13.44
N ARG A 228 14.23 -1.12 -14.44
CA ARG A 228 15.17 -2.23 -14.25
C ARG A 228 16.24 -2.16 -15.34
N GLY A 229 17.51 -2.28 -14.98
CA GLY A 229 18.63 -2.27 -15.90
C GLY A 229 19.70 -1.26 -15.55
N GLY A 230 20.94 -1.53 -15.94
CA GLY A 230 22.05 -0.60 -15.79
C GLY A 230 22.98 -0.60 -17.01
N GLU A 231 23.82 0.44 -17.11
CA GLU A 231 24.82 0.56 -18.19
C GLU A 231 26.15 -0.16 -17.87
N ILE A 232 26.34 -0.60 -16.62
CA ILE A 232 27.62 -1.13 -16.09
C ILE A 232 27.58 -2.63 -15.71
N ASP A 233 26.46 -3.30 -15.96
CA ASP A 233 26.29 -4.74 -15.75
C ASP A 233 26.73 -5.55 -16.98
N THR A 234 26.79 -6.88 -16.86
CA THR A 234 27.20 -7.75 -17.97
C THR A 234 26.06 -8.11 -18.94
N ILE A 235 24.85 -7.56 -18.77
CA ILE A 235 23.65 -7.91 -19.53
C ILE A 235 23.51 -6.94 -20.71
N THR A 236 23.95 -7.36 -21.89
CA THR A 236 24.00 -6.49 -23.10
C THR A 236 22.78 -6.59 -24.02
N VAL A 237 21.81 -7.46 -23.71
CA VAL A 237 20.60 -7.69 -24.53
C VAL A 237 19.36 -7.50 -23.66
N ARG A 238 18.42 -6.63 -24.08
CA ARG A 238 17.21 -6.25 -23.30
C ARG A 238 17.54 -5.68 -21.91
N SER A 239 18.64 -4.95 -21.82
CA SER A 239 19.27 -4.50 -20.58
C SER A 239 18.40 -3.56 -19.76
N VAL A 240 17.59 -2.70 -20.41
CA VAL A 240 16.75 -1.70 -19.75
C VAL A 240 15.27 -1.99 -19.99
N GLN A 241 14.51 -2.05 -18.90
CA GLN A 241 13.07 -2.17 -18.84
C GLN A 241 12.52 -0.97 -18.08
N THR A 242 11.56 -0.27 -18.65
CA THR A 242 10.88 0.84 -17.97
C THR A 242 9.38 0.71 -18.15
N LEU A 243 8.69 0.55 -17.03
CA LEU A 243 7.26 0.35 -16.98
C LEU A 243 6.64 1.47 -16.16
N THR A 244 5.50 1.99 -16.60
CA THR A 244 4.76 3.04 -15.90
C THR A 244 3.31 2.68 -15.72
N ASN A 245 2.78 2.94 -14.53
CA ASN A 245 1.37 3.16 -14.33
C ASN A 245 1.12 4.60 -13.90
N ALA A 246 0.03 5.18 -14.38
CA ALA A 246 -0.46 6.47 -13.90
C ALA A 246 -1.98 6.43 -13.71
N ALA A 247 -2.49 7.27 -12.82
CA ALA A 247 -3.91 7.50 -12.64
C ALA A 247 -4.18 8.98 -12.38
N VAL A 248 -5.26 9.49 -12.96
CA VAL A 248 -5.78 10.84 -12.74
C VAL A 248 -7.29 10.78 -12.58
N GLY A 249 -7.86 11.63 -11.73
CA GLY A 249 -9.30 11.62 -11.50
C GLY A 249 -9.85 12.87 -10.86
N ILE A 250 -11.11 12.77 -10.43
CA ILE A 250 -11.78 13.74 -9.58
C ILE A 250 -12.53 13.00 -8.48
N GLY A 251 -12.50 13.54 -7.27
CA GLY A 251 -13.12 12.97 -6.10
C GLY A 251 -13.99 13.96 -5.35
N LEU A 252 -15.12 13.46 -4.84
CA LEU A 252 -16.05 14.17 -3.97
C LEU A 252 -16.22 13.40 -2.66
N GLN A 253 -15.85 14.04 -1.57
CA GLN A 253 -16.07 13.56 -0.22
C GLN A 253 -17.22 14.33 0.44
N TRP A 254 -18.26 13.63 0.87
CA TRP A 254 -19.32 14.17 1.70
C TRP A 254 -19.08 13.79 3.17
N ASN A 255 -18.68 14.78 3.97
CA ASN A 255 -18.53 14.68 5.42
C ASN A 255 -19.90 14.87 6.08
N VAL A 256 -20.54 13.77 6.43
CA VAL A 256 -21.88 13.77 7.03
C VAL A 256 -21.78 13.97 8.54
N ASN A 257 -20.88 13.23 9.19
CA ASN A 257 -20.64 13.26 10.63
C ASN A 257 -21.93 13.21 11.47
N ARG A 258 -22.89 12.35 11.11
CA ARG A 258 -24.16 12.18 11.84
C ARG A 258 -24.47 10.72 12.13
N GLY A 259 -24.66 10.40 13.41
CA GLY A 259 -25.01 9.06 13.85
C GLY A 259 -23.98 8.03 13.39
N ILE A 260 -24.46 6.97 12.74
CA ILE A 260 -23.63 5.89 12.21
C ILE A 260 -22.88 6.26 10.92
N PHE A 261 -23.32 7.29 10.18
CA PHE A 261 -22.80 7.62 8.87
C PHE A 261 -21.84 8.82 8.96
N HIS A 262 -20.55 8.55 8.77
CA HIS A 262 -19.52 9.57 8.95
C HIS A 262 -19.13 10.23 7.64
N ARG A 263 -18.86 9.43 6.61
CA ARG A 263 -18.31 9.92 5.35
C ARG A 263 -18.73 9.05 4.18
N LEU A 264 -19.03 9.70 3.06
CA LEU A 264 -19.10 9.09 1.74
C LEU A 264 -18.00 9.70 0.87
N ASN A 265 -17.22 8.89 0.16
CA ASN A 265 -16.30 9.37 -0.85
C ASN A 265 -16.57 8.67 -2.17
N VAL A 266 -16.64 9.42 -3.25
CA VAL A 266 -16.76 8.91 -4.61
C VAL A 266 -15.64 9.52 -5.45
N GLU A 267 -14.94 8.69 -6.21
CA GLU A 267 -13.85 9.10 -7.09
C GLU A 267 -13.99 8.42 -8.44
N THR A 268 -13.70 9.14 -9.52
CA THR A 268 -13.68 8.57 -10.87
C THR A 268 -12.55 9.15 -11.69
N GLY A 269 -12.00 8.35 -12.59
CA GLY A 269 -10.93 8.80 -13.44
C GLY A 269 -10.45 7.77 -14.45
N ILE A 270 -9.25 8.00 -14.95
CA ILE A 270 -8.57 7.17 -15.94
C ILE A 270 -7.26 6.68 -15.33
N ALA A 271 -6.93 5.42 -15.56
CA ALA A 271 -5.63 4.83 -15.33
C ALA A 271 -4.98 4.47 -16.67
N SER A 272 -3.66 4.57 -16.75
CA SER A 272 -2.87 4.22 -17.92
C SER A 272 -1.66 3.37 -17.55
N TYR A 273 -1.25 2.54 -18.50
CA TYR A 273 -0.06 1.69 -18.45
C TYR A 273 0.77 1.90 -19.71
N ILE A 274 2.09 1.97 -19.57
CA ILE A 274 3.04 2.09 -20.67
C ILE A 274 4.31 1.27 -20.34
N GLN A 275 4.77 0.47 -21.29
CA GLN A 275 6.13 -0.09 -21.33
C GLN A 275 6.99 0.82 -22.20
N GLN A 276 7.69 1.76 -21.57
CA GLN A 276 8.50 2.75 -22.30
C GLN A 276 9.76 2.15 -22.93
N ALA A 277 10.35 1.15 -22.28
CA ALA A 277 11.56 0.50 -22.74
C ALA A 277 11.50 -1.00 -22.46
N GLY A 278 12.04 -1.77 -23.40
CA GLY A 278 12.10 -3.22 -23.35
C GLY A 278 10.80 -3.91 -23.81
N ASP A 279 10.76 -5.24 -23.67
CA ASP A 279 9.72 -6.12 -24.21
C ASP A 279 9.29 -7.19 -23.19
N LEU A 280 9.28 -6.82 -21.90
CA LEU A 280 9.02 -7.71 -20.77
C LEU A 280 7.58 -8.24 -20.74
N LEU A 281 6.63 -7.40 -21.09
CA LEU A 281 5.20 -7.67 -21.04
C LEU A 281 4.62 -7.77 -22.46
N PRO A 282 3.56 -8.58 -22.65
CA PRO A 282 2.99 -8.83 -23.99
C PRO A 282 2.21 -7.64 -24.57
N LEU A 283 2.04 -6.56 -23.81
CA LEU A 283 1.30 -5.36 -24.20
C LEU A 283 2.18 -4.15 -23.90
N ASP A 284 2.26 -3.20 -24.84
CA ASP A 284 3.13 -2.02 -24.66
C ASP A 284 2.43 -0.84 -24.01
N LYS A 285 1.10 -0.77 -24.12
CA LYS A 285 0.30 0.33 -23.57
C LYS A 285 -1.15 -0.09 -23.34
N GLY A 286 -1.78 0.55 -22.37
CA GLY A 286 -3.19 0.33 -22.07
C GLY A 286 -3.79 1.43 -21.22
N GLN A 287 -5.11 1.42 -21.12
CA GLN A 287 -5.86 2.40 -20.34
C GLN A 287 -7.15 1.81 -19.78
N GLY A 288 -7.65 2.37 -18.69
CA GLY A 288 -8.93 1.98 -18.13
C GLY A 288 -9.61 3.09 -17.37
N TRP A 289 -10.92 2.97 -17.24
CA TRP A 289 -11.76 3.88 -16.48
C TRP A 289 -12.11 3.24 -15.14
N TYR A 290 -11.92 4.00 -14.07
CA TYR A 290 -12.28 3.57 -12.72
C TYR A 290 -13.37 4.46 -12.14
N ALA A 291 -14.20 3.84 -11.30
CA ALA A 291 -15.06 4.52 -10.34
C ALA A 291 -14.93 3.80 -9.00
N PHE A 292 -14.68 4.56 -7.94
CA PHE A 292 -14.52 4.12 -6.57
C PHE A 292 -15.55 4.80 -5.68
N ALA A 293 -16.13 4.05 -4.76
CA ALA A 293 -16.98 4.57 -3.71
C ALA A 293 -16.57 3.95 -2.37
N THR A 294 -16.50 4.77 -1.32
CA THR A 294 -16.27 4.31 0.04
C THR A 294 -17.26 4.99 0.99
N ALA A 295 -17.82 4.24 1.93
CA ALA A 295 -18.70 4.75 2.96
C ALA A 295 -18.18 4.32 4.34
N ASP A 296 -17.88 5.30 5.19
CA ASP A 296 -17.45 5.08 6.57
C ASP A 296 -18.66 5.08 7.50
N LEU A 297 -18.92 3.92 8.10
CA LEU A 297 -20.06 3.61 8.95
C LEU A 297 -19.57 3.14 10.33
N TYR A 298 -19.53 4.00 11.34
CA TYR A 298 -18.96 3.67 12.65
C TYR A 298 -17.54 3.07 12.52
N ASP A 299 -17.35 1.84 13.00
CA ASP A 299 -16.12 1.02 12.93
C ASP A 299 -15.97 0.25 11.59
N PHE A 300 -16.91 0.42 10.67
CA PHE A 300 -16.93 -0.26 9.37
C PHE A 300 -16.65 0.70 8.22
N ARG A 301 -16.03 0.17 7.16
CA ARG A 301 -15.93 0.84 5.86
C ARG A 301 -16.44 -0.09 4.77
N LEU A 302 -17.41 0.39 4.00
CA LEU A 302 -17.86 -0.27 2.78
C LEU A 302 -17.08 0.31 1.61
N LYS A 303 -16.63 -0.57 0.71
CA LYS A 303 -15.94 -0.21 -0.53
C LYS A 303 -16.73 -0.78 -1.70
N ALA A 304 -16.84 -0.02 -2.78
CA ALA A 304 -17.32 -0.52 -4.06
C ALA A 304 -16.46 0.07 -5.18
N SER A 305 -16.09 -0.75 -6.17
CA SER A 305 -15.42 -0.26 -7.36
C SER A 305 -15.96 -0.87 -8.64
N HIS A 306 -15.76 -0.15 -9.72
CA HIS A 306 -15.86 -0.68 -11.07
C HIS A 306 -14.64 -0.22 -11.87
N PHE A 307 -13.98 -1.16 -12.53
CA PHE A 307 -12.88 -0.88 -13.43
C PHE A 307 -13.08 -1.61 -14.75
N ARG A 308 -12.92 -0.90 -15.86
CA ARG A 308 -12.92 -1.48 -17.20
C ARG A 308 -11.75 -0.92 -17.97
N ASN A 309 -10.99 -1.79 -18.62
CA ASN A 309 -9.79 -1.37 -19.35
C ASN A 309 -9.70 -1.99 -20.73
N SER A 310 -8.79 -1.43 -21.54
CA SER A 310 -8.22 -2.04 -22.75
C SER A 310 -6.72 -2.11 -22.51
N ASP A 311 -6.19 -3.33 -22.44
CA ASP A 311 -4.75 -3.62 -22.40
C ASP A 311 -3.98 -3.04 -21.21
N PHE A 312 -4.67 -2.59 -20.15
CA PHE A 312 -4.02 -2.03 -18.97
C PHE A 312 -3.34 -3.15 -18.17
N ILE A 313 -2.06 -3.00 -17.86
CA ILE A 313 -1.33 -3.88 -16.95
C ILE A 313 -0.99 -3.10 -15.68
N THR A 314 -1.38 -3.64 -14.53
CA THR A 314 -0.96 -3.08 -13.24
C THR A 314 0.45 -3.55 -12.86
N LEU A 315 1.27 -2.69 -12.26
CA LEU A 315 2.65 -2.96 -11.85
C LEU A 315 2.79 -3.43 -10.40
N TYR A 316 1.98 -2.87 -9.50
CA TYR A 316 1.95 -3.26 -8.09
C TYR A 316 0.53 -3.45 -7.57
N GLY A 317 -0.49 -3.19 -8.38
CA GLY A 317 -1.89 -3.35 -8.03
C GLY A 317 -2.36 -4.79 -8.08
N LEU A 318 -3.61 -5.00 -7.70
CA LEU A 318 -4.20 -6.34 -7.71
C LEU A 318 -4.38 -6.83 -9.16
N PRO A 319 -3.92 -8.05 -9.51
CA PRO A 319 -4.00 -8.60 -10.87
C PRO A 319 -5.35 -8.52 -11.57
N PHE A 320 -6.47 -8.55 -10.82
CA PHE A 320 -7.81 -8.43 -11.39
C PHE A 320 -8.11 -7.07 -12.05
N TYR A 321 -7.34 -6.02 -11.72
CA TYR A 321 -7.44 -4.74 -12.42
C TYR A 321 -6.71 -4.77 -13.77
N GLY A 322 -5.88 -5.78 -14.07
CA GLY A 322 -5.10 -5.84 -15.29
C GLY A 322 -5.74 -6.66 -16.42
N ALA A 323 -5.08 -6.64 -17.58
CA ALA A 323 -5.36 -7.50 -18.72
C ALA A 323 -4.49 -8.76 -18.76
N LEU A 324 -3.48 -8.88 -17.90
CA LEU A 324 -2.52 -10.00 -17.91
C LEU A 324 -3.06 -11.20 -17.10
N SER A 325 -2.88 -12.42 -17.63
CA SER A 325 -2.99 -13.64 -16.82
C SER A 325 -1.67 -13.90 -16.10
N TYR A 326 -1.77 -14.20 -14.81
CA TYR A 326 -0.66 -14.64 -13.95
C TYR A 326 -0.62 -16.16 -13.80
N GLN A 327 -1.57 -16.88 -14.38
CA GLN A 327 -1.55 -18.36 -14.44
C GLN A 327 -0.97 -18.87 -15.75
N GLU A 328 -1.14 -18.11 -16.83
CA GLU A 328 -0.73 -18.51 -18.17
C GLU A 328 0.18 -17.47 -18.79
N GLU A 329 1.41 -17.90 -19.09
CA GLU A 329 2.44 -17.06 -19.66
C GLU A 329 1.97 -16.40 -20.97
N ASN A 330 2.16 -15.09 -21.07
CA ASN A 330 1.79 -14.25 -22.22
C ASN A 330 0.29 -14.22 -22.56
N ALA A 331 -0.58 -14.80 -21.74
CA ALA A 331 -2.02 -14.76 -21.97
C ALA A 331 -2.60 -13.42 -21.52
N THR A 332 -3.48 -12.84 -22.34
CA THR A 332 -4.11 -11.54 -22.11
C THR A 332 -5.63 -11.62 -22.25
N TYR A 333 -6.33 -10.82 -21.47
CA TYR A 333 -7.78 -10.67 -21.51
C TYR A 333 -8.14 -9.45 -22.34
N ARG A 334 -9.09 -9.63 -23.27
CA ARG A 334 -9.62 -8.56 -24.09
C ARG A 334 -10.67 -7.77 -23.31
N ASN A 335 -10.43 -6.48 -23.15
CA ASN A 335 -11.33 -5.52 -22.51
C ASN A 335 -11.93 -6.00 -21.16
N PRO A 336 -11.12 -6.51 -20.21
CA PRO A 336 -11.66 -7.05 -18.97
C PRO A 336 -12.30 -5.93 -18.14
N ALA A 337 -13.26 -6.36 -17.33
CA ALA A 337 -13.93 -5.49 -16.37
C ALA A 337 -14.10 -6.20 -15.04
N LEU A 338 -13.95 -5.42 -13.97
CA LEU A 338 -13.98 -5.85 -12.58
C LEU A 338 -15.00 -5.01 -11.83
N ILE A 339 -15.83 -5.66 -11.03
CA ILE A 339 -16.61 -5.02 -9.97
C ILE A 339 -16.09 -5.55 -8.64
N THR A 340 -15.81 -4.67 -7.68
CA THR A 340 -15.43 -5.08 -6.33
C THR A 340 -16.42 -4.57 -5.30
N PHE A 341 -16.62 -5.38 -4.27
CA PHE A 341 -17.29 -4.98 -3.03
C PHE A 341 -16.41 -5.36 -1.86
N GLY A 342 -16.13 -4.41 -0.98
CA GLY A 342 -15.27 -4.60 0.18
C GLY A 342 -15.97 -4.21 1.47
N LEU A 343 -15.66 -4.94 2.54
CA LEU A 343 -16.04 -4.64 3.90
C LEU A 343 -14.78 -4.64 4.75
N GLU A 344 -14.47 -3.50 5.34
CA GLU A 344 -13.44 -3.37 6.37
C GLU A 344 -14.11 -3.15 7.72
N TYR A 345 -13.59 -3.78 8.75
CA TYR A 345 -13.91 -3.54 10.15
C TYR A 345 -12.64 -3.23 10.90
N PHE A 346 -12.67 -2.18 11.72
CA PHE A 346 -11.54 -1.76 12.52
C PHE A 346 -11.99 -1.51 13.96
N ARG A 347 -11.22 -2.03 14.91
CA ARG A 347 -11.46 -1.78 16.33
C ARG A 347 -10.15 -1.57 17.08
N SER A 348 -10.02 -0.41 17.72
CA SER A 348 -8.97 -0.21 18.71
C SER A 348 -9.26 -1.07 19.95
N LEU A 349 -8.23 -1.78 20.41
CA LEU A 349 -8.24 -2.56 21.65
C LEU A 349 -7.58 -1.81 22.81
N GLY A 350 -6.98 -0.64 22.52
CA GLY A 350 -6.20 0.17 23.44
C GLY A 350 -5.13 0.96 22.70
N LYS A 351 -4.38 1.79 23.43
CA LYS A 351 -3.28 2.58 22.85
C LYS A 351 -2.20 1.62 22.30
N GLY A 352 -1.98 1.66 20.99
CA GLY A 352 -1.00 0.80 20.31
C GLY A 352 -1.51 -0.61 19.96
N TYR A 353 -2.80 -0.92 20.12
CA TYR A 353 -3.35 -2.23 19.80
C TYR A 353 -4.65 -2.10 19.00
N ALA A 354 -4.74 -2.77 17.85
CA ALA A 354 -5.94 -2.73 17.03
C ALA A 354 -6.20 -4.03 16.27
N LEU A 355 -7.46 -4.39 16.14
CA LEU A 355 -7.95 -5.50 15.34
C LEU A 355 -8.55 -4.96 14.04
N GLY A 356 -8.19 -5.59 12.92
CA GLY A 356 -8.75 -5.32 11.61
C GLY A 356 -9.28 -6.59 10.95
N VAL A 357 -10.41 -6.47 10.27
CA VAL A 357 -10.95 -7.47 9.35
C VAL A 357 -11.18 -6.80 8.01
N ASP A 358 -10.74 -7.44 6.92
CA ASP A 358 -10.98 -6.99 5.55
C ASP A 358 -11.54 -8.17 4.74
N ALA A 359 -12.65 -7.96 4.05
CA ALA A 359 -13.27 -8.95 3.18
C ALA A 359 -13.63 -8.30 1.84
N ASN A 360 -13.16 -8.86 0.74
CA ASN A 360 -13.38 -8.32 -0.60
C ASN A 360 -13.91 -9.40 -1.53
N LEU A 361 -14.99 -9.09 -2.23
CA LEU A 361 -15.54 -9.86 -3.33
C LEU A 361 -15.15 -9.19 -4.65
N TYR A 362 -14.57 -9.98 -5.54
CA TYR A 362 -14.13 -9.57 -6.88
C TYR A 362 -14.97 -10.33 -7.91
N TYR A 363 -15.77 -9.59 -8.66
CA TYR A 363 -16.55 -10.13 -9.78
C TYR A 363 -15.88 -9.72 -11.10
N THR A 364 -15.21 -10.67 -11.74
CA THR A 364 -14.67 -10.47 -13.08
C THR A 364 -15.75 -10.78 -14.11
N GLN A 365 -15.98 -9.85 -15.03
CA GLN A 365 -16.96 -10.02 -16.09
C GLN A 365 -16.47 -11.01 -17.15
N PRO A 366 -17.38 -11.65 -17.91
CA PRO A 366 -16.99 -12.48 -19.04
C PRO A 366 -16.10 -11.71 -20.01
N SER A 367 -15.06 -12.36 -20.49
CA SER A 367 -14.07 -11.76 -21.38
C SER A 367 -13.54 -12.84 -22.34
N VAL A 368 -12.76 -12.41 -23.31
CA VAL A 368 -12.07 -13.30 -24.25
C VAL A 368 -10.60 -13.27 -23.90
N MET A 369 -10.04 -14.42 -23.54
CA MET A 369 -8.61 -14.56 -23.29
C MET A 369 -7.91 -15.02 -24.55
N HIS A 370 -6.82 -14.38 -24.89
CA HIS A 370 -5.92 -14.74 -25.98
C HIS A 370 -4.60 -15.21 -25.39
N ASN A 371 -4.13 -16.39 -25.82
CA ASN A 371 -2.81 -16.89 -25.50
C ASN A 371 -2.10 -17.20 -26.83
N PRO A 372 -0.91 -16.66 -27.11
CA PRO A 372 -0.17 -16.94 -28.34
C PRO A 372 0.08 -18.44 -28.59
N ALA A 373 0.25 -19.23 -27.52
CA ALA A 373 0.53 -20.67 -27.60
C ALA A 373 -0.74 -21.52 -27.75
N THR A 374 -1.85 -21.15 -27.09
CA THR A 374 -3.08 -21.98 -27.06
C THR A 374 -4.27 -21.38 -27.81
N GLY A 375 -4.09 -20.23 -28.45
CA GLY A 375 -5.15 -19.51 -29.15
C GLY A 375 -6.12 -18.77 -28.23
N THR A 376 -7.29 -18.46 -28.77
CA THR A 376 -8.30 -17.61 -28.13
C THR A 376 -9.41 -18.46 -27.51
N ARG A 377 -9.86 -18.09 -26.31
CA ARG A 377 -10.99 -18.75 -25.62
C ARG A 377 -11.89 -17.75 -24.92
N SER A 378 -13.17 -18.13 -24.80
CA SER A 378 -14.14 -17.38 -23.99
C SER A 378 -14.00 -17.77 -22.52
N GLU A 379 -13.86 -16.77 -21.66
CA GLU A 379 -13.82 -16.92 -20.22
C GLU A 379 -15.16 -16.45 -19.63
N LYS A 380 -15.75 -17.28 -18.78
CA LYS A 380 -17.01 -16.94 -18.08
C LYS A 380 -16.72 -15.96 -16.96
N ALA A 381 -17.78 -15.33 -16.45
CA ALA A 381 -17.69 -14.55 -15.23
C ALA A 381 -17.14 -15.41 -14.08
N ALA A 382 -16.35 -14.81 -13.20
CA ALA A 382 -15.85 -15.47 -12.00
C ALA A 382 -16.05 -14.60 -10.77
N VAL A 383 -16.31 -15.26 -9.64
CA VAL A 383 -16.40 -14.63 -8.33
C VAL A 383 -15.23 -15.12 -7.50
N SER A 384 -14.43 -14.19 -7.02
CA SER A 384 -13.25 -14.42 -6.20
C SER A 384 -13.44 -13.72 -4.86
N LEU A 385 -13.01 -14.36 -3.78
CA LEU A 385 -13.13 -13.83 -2.42
C LEU A 385 -11.75 -13.68 -1.79
N SER A 386 -11.52 -12.58 -1.09
CA SER A 386 -10.38 -12.39 -0.21
C SER A 386 -10.87 -12.04 1.18
N THR A 387 -10.29 -12.66 2.21
CA THR A 387 -10.57 -12.34 3.61
C THR A 387 -9.26 -12.21 4.36
N SER A 388 -9.17 -11.24 5.27
CA SER A 388 -7.99 -10.97 6.08
C SER A 388 -8.38 -10.64 7.51
N LEU A 389 -7.69 -11.26 8.46
CA LEU A 389 -7.71 -10.89 9.87
C LEU A 389 -6.33 -10.35 10.22
N VAL A 390 -6.28 -9.18 10.83
CA VAL A 390 -5.03 -8.49 11.14
C VAL A 390 -5.05 -7.95 12.57
N LEU A 391 -3.97 -8.20 13.32
CA LEU A 391 -3.74 -7.62 14.64
C LEU A 391 -2.50 -6.72 14.60
N ARG A 392 -2.72 -5.42 14.78
CA ARG A 392 -1.68 -4.40 14.87
C ARG A 392 -1.24 -4.21 16.31
N ILE A 393 0.07 -4.25 16.52
CA ILE A 393 0.72 -4.01 17.81
C ILE A 393 1.82 -2.96 17.58
N ASN A 394 1.60 -1.74 18.06
CA ASN A 394 2.53 -0.62 17.90
C ASN A 394 2.72 0.19 19.21
N PRO A 395 3.27 -0.42 20.29
CA PRO A 395 3.59 0.30 21.51
C PRO A 395 4.88 1.14 21.36
N ALA A 396 4.90 2.26 22.08
CA ALA A 396 6.07 3.13 22.20
C ALA A 396 6.42 3.33 23.69
N PHE A 397 7.69 3.11 24.02
CA PHE A 397 8.21 3.22 25.38
C PHE A 397 9.27 4.32 25.43
N LEU A 398 9.00 5.40 26.17
CA LEU A 398 9.99 6.44 26.42
C LEU A 398 11.11 5.87 27.31
N LEU A 399 12.35 5.84 26.82
CA LEU A 399 13.51 5.40 27.59
C LEU A 399 14.14 6.56 28.36
N LYS A 400 14.35 7.69 27.68
CA LYS A 400 15.11 8.80 28.27
C LYS A 400 14.75 10.15 27.64
N ARG A 401 14.75 11.19 28.47
CA ARG A 401 14.83 12.59 28.05
C ARG A 401 16.26 13.08 28.25
N MET A 402 16.92 13.52 27.18
CA MET A 402 18.28 14.02 27.24
C MET A 402 18.26 15.48 27.71
N ASN A 403 18.87 15.74 28.86
CA ASN A 403 19.06 17.10 29.36
C ASN A 403 20.33 17.68 28.73
N VAL A 404 20.28 18.95 28.31
CA VAL A 404 21.49 19.71 27.99
C VAL A 404 22.06 20.22 29.31
N LYS A 405 23.33 19.92 29.56
CA LYS A 405 24.11 20.56 30.63
C LYS A 405 24.60 21.92 30.17
#